data_AF-A0AAV0KX83-F1
#
_entry.id   AF-A0AAV0KX83-F1
#
_cell.length_a   1.000
_cell.length_b   1.000
_cell.length_c   1.000
_cell.angle_alpha   90.00
_cell.angle_beta   90.00
_cell.angle_gamma   90.00
#
_symmetry.space_group_name_H-M   'P 1'
#
loop_
_entity.id
_entity.type
_entity.pdbx_description
1 polymer ?
#
loop_
_entity_poly.entity_id
_entity_poly.type
_entity_poly.pdbx_seq_one_letter_code
_entity_poly.pdbx_strand_id
1 'polypeptide(L)'
;IDPIVRWAGNPNINLVVKFLFLPITLQLLDLQIFAAPRITLKPLVPTFPCFASIAVSLLDKPSVDFGLKLLGGDVMAIPGLYQFIQEQIRTQIANMYLWPQNLVIPILDESLGAIKKPVGILYVKVVKAVQLLKKDLLGASDPYVKLSLSGERLTAKKTSVKMKNLNPEWNEEFRMTVKDPKSQFLKVHVYDWEKIGKHNNLGMQVVPLSLLVPHQKKELTLDLMKNISLNNNKNKYRGKLVLELTFNPFKEDSLNYSGRHLDNSSTTTNNKELGEGHMSRHSIGGLLIVTIPGAENVEGNHHNNPYALVTFRGEEKRTKLMKKTRNPKWNEEFQFVLDEPPLKEKIHIQVMSRRTGFGFRPKETLGHVEISLVDVIHNGRINQKYHLINSKSGFVSVDIRWKVI
;
A
#
# COMPACT_ATOMS: atom_id res chain seq x y z
N ILE A 1 -10.28 16.32 -9.88
CA ILE A 1 -10.72 16.95 -11.13
C ILE A 1 -12.06 17.54 -10.81
N ASP A 2 -12.22 18.84 -10.97
CA ASP A 2 -13.37 19.56 -10.44
C ASP A 2 -14.14 20.21 -11.60
N PRO A 3 -14.83 19.41 -12.46
CA PRO A 3 -15.56 19.96 -13.59
C PRO A 3 -16.82 20.68 -13.12
N ILE A 4 -17.29 21.60 -13.95
CA ILE A 4 -18.63 22.17 -13.83
C ILE A 4 -19.54 21.36 -14.76
N VAL A 5 -20.52 20.68 -14.19
CA VAL A 5 -21.48 19.86 -14.93
C VAL A 5 -22.80 20.59 -15.03
N ARG A 6 -23.29 20.72 -16.26
CA ARG A 6 -24.61 21.24 -16.58
C ARG A 6 -25.29 20.21 -17.46
N TRP A 7 -26.42 19.72 -17.01
CA TRP A 7 -27.22 18.77 -17.75
C TRP A 7 -28.63 19.32 -17.86
N ALA A 8 -29.20 19.29 -19.06
CA ALA A 8 -30.57 19.65 -19.31
C ALA A 8 -31.15 18.62 -20.27
N GLY A 9 -32.33 18.13 -19.96
CA GLY A 9 -33.03 17.17 -20.81
C GLY A 9 -34.49 17.08 -20.41
N ASN A 10 -35.26 16.38 -21.25
CA ASN A 10 -36.66 16.10 -20.95
C ASN A 10 -36.82 14.60 -20.65
N PRO A 11 -36.42 14.15 -19.43
CA PRO A 11 -36.55 12.75 -19.08
C PRO A 11 -38.01 12.42 -18.79
N ASN A 12 -38.47 11.24 -19.23
CA ASN A 12 -39.79 10.75 -18.88
C ASN A 12 -39.70 9.89 -17.61
N ILE A 13 -39.67 10.54 -16.44
CA ILE A 13 -39.59 9.85 -15.13
C ILE A 13 -40.98 9.89 -14.49
N ASN A 14 -41.60 8.71 -14.35
CA ASN A 14 -42.89 8.54 -13.70
C ASN A 14 -42.70 7.87 -12.34
N LEU A 15 -43.01 8.59 -11.27
CA LEU A 15 -43.02 8.09 -9.91
C LEU A 15 -44.48 7.80 -9.50
N VAL A 16 -44.76 6.54 -9.19
CA VAL A 16 -46.07 6.12 -8.68
C VAL A 16 -45.96 5.91 -7.18
N VAL A 17 -46.59 6.78 -6.40
CA VAL A 17 -46.65 6.70 -4.94
C VAL A 17 -48.02 6.15 -4.54
N LYS A 18 -48.06 5.05 -3.79
CA LYS A 18 -49.31 4.52 -3.24
C LYS A 18 -49.57 5.14 -1.87
N PHE A 19 -50.64 5.93 -1.75
CA PHE A 19 -51.09 6.50 -0.47
C PHE A 19 -52.55 6.12 -0.23
N LEU A 20 -52.85 5.53 0.93
CA LEU A 20 -54.21 5.08 1.32
C LEU A 20 -54.97 4.39 0.17
N PHE A 21 -54.33 3.41 -0.48
CA PHE A 21 -54.86 2.61 -1.60
C PHE A 21 -55.06 3.36 -2.94
N LEU A 22 -54.77 4.66 -3.02
CA LEU A 22 -54.82 5.42 -4.28
C LEU A 22 -53.41 5.54 -4.88
N PRO A 23 -53.23 5.20 -6.18
CA PRO A 23 -51.98 5.46 -6.89
C PRO A 23 -51.91 6.93 -7.29
N ILE A 24 -50.99 7.67 -6.69
CA ILE A 24 -50.67 9.04 -7.05
C ILE A 24 -49.50 9.00 -8.03
N THR A 25 -49.72 9.48 -9.26
CA THR A 25 -48.68 9.53 -10.29
C THR A 25 -48.09 10.94 -10.35
N LEU A 26 -46.77 11.02 -10.12
CA LEU A 26 -45.93 12.20 -10.27
C LEU A 26 -45.06 11.99 -11.51
N GLN A 27 -45.15 12.90 -12.47
CA GLN A 27 -44.32 12.88 -13.67
C GLN A 27 -43.35 14.06 -13.62
N LEU A 28 -42.06 13.75 -13.63
CA LEU A 28 -40.99 14.74 -13.74
C LEU A 28 -40.71 15.00 -15.23
N LEU A 29 -40.59 16.26 -15.59
CA LEU A 29 -40.31 16.75 -16.95
C LEU A 29 -39.18 17.77 -16.91
N ASP A 30 -38.60 18.12 -18.05
CA ASP A 30 -37.71 19.28 -18.24
C ASP A 30 -36.65 19.45 -17.12
N LEU A 31 -35.98 18.35 -16.76
CA LEU A 31 -35.01 18.32 -15.68
C LEU A 31 -33.71 19.00 -16.11
N GLN A 32 -33.29 19.97 -15.30
CA GLN A 32 -32.02 20.68 -15.41
C GLN A 32 -31.23 20.55 -14.11
N ILE A 33 -29.96 20.18 -14.23
CA ILE A 33 -29.07 19.97 -13.10
C ILE A 33 -27.78 20.77 -13.35
N PHE A 34 -27.43 21.60 -12.38
CA PHE A 34 -26.16 22.30 -12.33
C PHE A 34 -25.41 21.87 -11.07
N ALA A 35 -24.24 21.29 -11.26
CA ALA A 35 -23.44 20.74 -10.17
C ALA A 35 -21.94 20.95 -10.41
N ALA A 36 -21.19 21.08 -9.32
CA ALA A 36 -19.73 21.10 -9.33
C ALA A 36 -19.18 19.85 -8.62
N PRO A 37 -19.16 18.69 -9.30
CA PRO A 37 -18.59 17.49 -8.71
C PRO A 37 -17.06 17.59 -8.63
N ARG A 38 -16.49 17.05 -7.56
CA ARG A 38 -15.09 16.68 -7.43
C ARG A 38 -14.94 15.18 -7.73
N ILE A 39 -14.21 14.88 -8.79
CA ILE A 39 -13.85 13.54 -9.21
C ILE A 39 -12.42 13.25 -8.75
N THR A 40 -12.25 12.21 -7.96
CA THR A 40 -10.96 11.78 -7.40
C THR A 40 -10.64 10.36 -7.84
N LEU A 41 -9.49 10.16 -8.47
CA LEU A 41 -8.99 8.83 -8.82
C LEU A 41 -8.17 8.30 -7.65
N LYS A 42 -8.65 7.24 -6.98
CA LYS A 42 -7.98 6.71 -5.78
C LYS A 42 -8.32 5.24 -5.50
N PRO A 43 -7.40 4.50 -4.85
CA PRO A 43 -5.97 4.79 -4.79
C PRO A 43 -5.34 4.75 -6.20
N LEU A 44 -4.25 5.49 -6.39
CA LEU A 44 -3.40 5.32 -7.57
C LEU A 44 -2.64 4.00 -7.44
N VAL A 45 -2.60 3.22 -8.52
CA VAL A 45 -1.94 1.91 -8.57
C VAL A 45 -0.97 1.85 -9.76
N PRO A 46 0.08 1.01 -9.72
CA PRO A 46 1.06 0.91 -10.81
C PRO A 46 0.55 0.12 -12.03
N THR A 47 -0.69 -0.38 -12.01
CA THR A 47 -1.33 -1.14 -13.08
C THR A 47 -2.35 -0.29 -13.81
N PHE A 48 -2.33 -0.28 -15.15
CA PHE A 48 -3.35 0.40 -15.96
C PHE A 48 -4.78 0.02 -15.50
N PRO A 49 -5.71 0.98 -15.31
CA PRO A 49 -5.66 2.39 -15.74
C PRO A 49 -4.94 3.35 -14.78
N CYS A 50 -4.12 2.83 -13.86
CA CYS A 50 -3.31 3.54 -12.86
C CYS A 50 -4.09 4.05 -11.64
N PHE A 51 -5.34 3.61 -11.48
CA PHE A 51 -6.18 3.86 -10.31
C PHE A 51 -7.16 2.71 -10.11
N ALA A 52 -7.57 2.49 -8.86
CA ALA A 52 -8.47 1.41 -8.49
C ALA A 52 -9.95 1.80 -8.56
N SER A 53 -10.29 3.03 -8.16
CA SER A 53 -11.67 3.51 -8.11
C SER A 53 -11.77 4.98 -8.50
N ILE A 54 -12.96 5.38 -8.93
CA ILE A 54 -13.37 6.77 -9.12
C ILE A 54 -14.28 7.12 -7.94
N ALA A 55 -13.92 8.16 -7.19
CA ALA A 55 -14.77 8.73 -6.16
C ALA A 55 -15.33 10.07 -6.61
N VAL A 56 -16.65 10.25 -6.53
CA VAL A 56 -17.34 11.48 -6.91
C VAL A 56 -18.03 12.07 -5.69
N SER A 57 -17.75 13.34 -5.38
CA SER A 57 -18.45 14.13 -4.35
C SER A 57 -18.88 15.47 -4.94
N LEU A 58 -19.86 16.15 -4.36
CA LEU A 58 -20.23 17.52 -4.69
C LEU A 58 -19.47 18.49 -3.79
N LEU A 59 -18.96 19.57 -4.37
CA LEU A 59 -18.31 20.65 -3.61
C LEU A 59 -19.34 21.58 -2.97
N ASP A 60 -20.43 21.84 -3.69
CA ASP A 60 -21.53 22.71 -3.29
C ASP A 60 -22.87 22.01 -3.50
N LYS A 61 -23.93 22.52 -2.85
CA LYS A 61 -25.29 22.03 -3.06
C LYS A 61 -25.68 22.23 -4.54
N PRO A 62 -26.14 21.18 -5.24
CA PRO A 62 -26.47 21.28 -6.65
C PRO A 62 -27.70 22.18 -6.84
N SER A 63 -27.81 22.80 -8.00
CA SER A 63 -29.05 23.44 -8.44
C SER A 63 -29.82 22.44 -9.29
N VAL A 64 -31.09 22.24 -8.95
CA VAL A 64 -31.98 21.32 -9.65
C VAL A 64 -33.25 22.09 -9.98
N ASP A 65 -33.62 22.07 -11.26
CA ASP A 65 -34.85 22.64 -11.79
C ASP A 65 -35.55 21.57 -12.63
N PHE A 66 -36.88 21.56 -12.63
CA PHE A 66 -37.68 20.51 -13.25
C PHE A 66 -39.12 20.95 -13.42
N GLY A 67 -39.77 20.45 -14.47
CA GLY A 67 -41.22 20.38 -14.58
C GLY A 67 -41.80 19.25 -13.73
N LEU A 68 -42.99 19.44 -13.15
CA LEU A 68 -43.66 18.41 -12.38
C LEU A 68 -45.16 18.39 -12.69
N LYS A 69 -45.68 17.23 -13.09
CA LYS A 69 -47.11 16.98 -13.22
C LYS A 69 -47.58 16.02 -12.13
N LEU A 70 -48.71 16.32 -11.50
CA LEU A 70 -49.38 15.49 -10.51
C LEU A 70 -50.74 15.11 -11.09
N LEU A 71 -50.99 13.81 -11.25
CA LEU A 71 -52.26 13.31 -11.80
C LEU A 71 -52.61 13.92 -13.17
N GLY A 72 -51.60 14.27 -13.98
CA GLY A 72 -51.76 14.90 -15.29
C GLY A 72 -51.94 16.42 -15.27
N GLY A 73 -52.13 17.04 -14.09
CA GLY A 73 -52.16 18.50 -13.91
C GLY A 73 -50.78 19.08 -13.62
N ASP A 74 -50.55 20.34 -14.02
CA ASP A 74 -49.30 21.06 -13.77
C ASP A 74 -49.21 21.49 -12.30
N VAL A 75 -48.18 21.01 -11.59
CA VAL A 75 -47.96 21.29 -10.16
C VAL A 75 -47.38 22.68 -9.95
N MET A 76 -46.88 23.33 -11.00
CA MET A 76 -46.34 24.69 -10.93
C MET A 76 -47.40 25.73 -10.55
N ALA A 77 -48.68 25.38 -10.65
CA ALA A 77 -49.79 26.24 -10.25
C ALA A 77 -50.00 26.29 -8.72
N ILE A 78 -49.36 25.42 -7.93
CA ILE A 78 -49.52 25.38 -6.47
C ILE A 78 -48.43 26.24 -5.81
N PRO A 79 -48.77 27.40 -5.21
CA PRO A 79 -47.79 28.27 -4.58
C PRO A 79 -47.02 27.56 -3.46
N GLY A 80 -45.70 27.67 -3.46
CA GLY A 80 -44.81 27.14 -2.42
C GLY A 80 -44.49 25.63 -2.50
N LEU A 81 -45.33 24.82 -3.14
CA LEU A 81 -45.10 23.37 -3.25
C LEU A 81 -43.86 23.05 -4.10
N TYR A 82 -43.68 23.75 -5.22
CA TYR A 82 -42.48 23.60 -6.06
C TYR A 82 -41.20 23.90 -5.27
N GLN A 83 -41.15 25.03 -4.57
CA GLN A 83 -39.99 25.43 -3.75
C GLN A 83 -39.71 24.39 -2.66
N PHE A 84 -40.76 23.86 -2.01
CA PHE A 84 -40.63 22.81 -1.01
C PHE A 84 -39.99 21.54 -1.60
N ILE A 85 -40.50 21.04 -2.73
CA ILE A 85 -39.97 19.83 -3.38
C ILE A 85 -38.54 20.05 -3.85
N GLN A 86 -38.26 21.21 -4.43
CA GLN A 86 -36.92 21.58 -4.88
C GLN A 86 -35.92 21.58 -3.73
N GLU A 87 -36.26 22.17 -2.57
CA GLU A 87 -35.40 22.17 -1.39
C GLU A 87 -35.23 20.77 -0.77
N GLN A 88 -36.27 19.92 -0.80
CA GLN A 88 -36.16 18.53 -0.37
C GLN A 88 -35.20 17.73 -1.26
N ILE A 89 -35.35 17.80 -2.58
CA ILE A 89 -34.46 17.12 -3.53
C ILE A 89 -33.03 17.61 -3.35
N ARG A 90 -32.83 18.92 -3.26
CA ARG A 90 -31.52 19.53 -3.05
C ARG A 90 -30.86 19.03 -1.77
N THR A 91 -31.63 18.97 -0.67
CA THR A 91 -31.15 18.53 0.63
C THR A 91 -30.79 17.05 0.62
N GLN A 92 -31.61 16.19 0.00
CA GLN A 92 -31.33 14.76 -0.10
C GLN A 92 -30.07 14.48 -0.93
N ILE A 93 -29.94 15.11 -2.11
CA ILE A 93 -28.74 14.96 -2.96
C ILE A 93 -27.50 15.47 -2.23
N ALA A 94 -27.60 16.60 -1.51
CA ALA A 94 -26.51 17.12 -0.70
C ALA A 94 -26.12 16.13 0.42
N ASN A 95 -27.07 15.57 1.14
CA ASN A 95 -26.77 14.61 2.22
C ASN A 95 -26.08 13.34 1.72
N MET A 96 -26.36 12.91 0.49
CA MET A 96 -25.77 11.71 -0.10
C MET A 96 -24.38 11.95 -0.70
N TYR A 97 -24.14 13.13 -1.28
CA TYR A 97 -22.99 13.34 -2.15
C TYR A 97 -22.17 14.59 -1.85
N LEU A 98 -22.63 15.52 -1.01
CA LEU A 98 -21.81 16.66 -0.59
C LEU A 98 -20.64 16.15 0.24
N TRP A 99 -19.45 16.70 -0.01
CA TRP A 99 -18.25 16.33 0.75
C TRP A 99 -18.51 16.46 2.27
N PRO A 100 -18.13 15.47 3.11
CA PRO A 100 -17.20 14.36 2.84
C PRO A 100 -17.81 13.10 2.18
N GLN A 101 -19.12 13.04 1.99
CA GLN A 101 -19.77 11.90 1.36
C GLN A 101 -19.37 11.79 -0.11
N ASN A 102 -19.23 10.57 -0.60
CA ASN A 102 -18.82 10.32 -1.98
C ASN A 102 -19.40 9.01 -2.52
N LEU A 103 -19.73 9.03 -3.80
CA LEU A 103 -20.05 7.86 -4.59
C LEU A 103 -18.73 7.22 -5.07
N VAL A 104 -18.47 5.97 -4.66
CA VAL A 104 -17.29 5.22 -5.09
C VAL A 104 -17.68 4.22 -6.17
N ILE A 105 -17.06 4.34 -7.34
CA ILE A 105 -17.22 3.44 -8.47
C ILE A 105 -15.91 2.66 -8.60
N PRO A 106 -15.89 1.35 -8.27
CA PRO A 106 -14.71 0.53 -8.46
C PRO A 106 -14.45 0.29 -9.96
N ILE A 107 -13.18 0.36 -10.37
CA ILE A 107 -12.76 0.22 -11.77
C ILE A 107 -11.91 -1.03 -11.96
N LEU A 108 -11.01 -1.32 -11.03
CA LEU A 108 -10.26 -2.57 -11.01
C LEU A 108 -10.96 -3.60 -10.15
N ASP A 109 -11.04 -4.83 -10.65
CA ASP A 109 -11.49 -5.98 -9.88
C ASP A 109 -10.49 -6.26 -8.74
N GLU A 110 -11.02 -6.37 -7.52
CA GLU A 110 -10.27 -6.69 -6.30
C GLU A 110 -9.47 -8.01 -6.45
N SER A 111 -9.92 -8.90 -7.34
CA SER A 111 -9.27 -10.18 -7.65
C SER A 111 -7.90 -10.07 -8.33
N LEU A 112 -7.59 -8.95 -9.01
CA LEU A 112 -6.36 -8.75 -9.79
C LEU A 112 -5.10 -8.43 -8.97
N GLY A 113 -5.12 -8.64 -7.64
CA GLY A 113 -3.94 -8.58 -6.76
C GLY A 113 -3.38 -7.19 -6.48
N ALA A 114 -3.84 -6.15 -7.20
CA ALA A 114 -3.47 -4.76 -6.95
C ALA A 114 -4.11 -4.19 -5.67
N ILE A 115 -5.20 -4.81 -5.16
CA ILE A 115 -6.04 -4.25 -4.09
C ILE A 115 -6.29 -5.22 -2.92
N LYS A 116 -5.97 -6.53 -3.03
CA LYS A 116 -6.15 -7.45 -1.89
C LYS A 116 -5.32 -6.97 -0.70
N LYS A 117 -5.97 -6.82 0.46
CA LYS A 117 -5.32 -6.47 1.72
C LYS A 117 -4.23 -7.51 2.01
N PRO A 118 -3.06 -7.09 2.49
CA PRO A 118 -2.10 -8.02 3.08
C PRO A 118 -2.79 -8.88 4.15
N VAL A 119 -2.56 -10.19 4.10
CA VAL A 119 -3.10 -11.17 5.06
C VAL A 119 -2.02 -11.85 5.91
N GLY A 120 -0.74 -11.51 5.67
CA GLY A 120 0.37 -11.98 6.48
C GLY A 120 1.74 -11.64 5.90
N ILE A 121 2.78 -12.03 6.63
CA ILE A 121 4.18 -11.96 6.19
C ILE A 121 4.74 -13.37 6.00
N LEU A 122 5.38 -13.59 4.86
CA LEU A 122 6.23 -14.75 4.62
C LEU A 122 7.69 -14.37 4.92
N TYR A 123 8.25 -15.03 5.92
CA TYR A 123 9.68 -15.02 6.24
C TYR A 123 10.38 -16.09 5.41
N VAL A 124 11.43 -15.68 4.69
CA VAL A 124 12.22 -16.54 3.81
C VAL A 124 13.68 -16.39 4.20
N LYS A 125 14.24 -17.40 4.87
CA LYS A 125 15.69 -17.47 5.10
C LYS A 125 16.33 -18.34 4.04
N VAL A 126 17.22 -17.74 3.26
CA VAL A 126 18.07 -18.44 2.31
C VAL A 126 19.29 -18.93 3.07
N VAL A 127 19.34 -20.23 3.37
CA VAL A 127 20.38 -20.82 4.21
C VAL A 127 21.64 -21.04 3.38
N LYS A 128 21.59 -21.99 2.44
CA LYS A 128 22.73 -22.41 1.63
C LYS A 128 22.31 -23.08 0.33
N ALA A 129 23.23 -23.20 -0.61
CA ALA A 129 23.11 -24.11 -1.74
C ALA A 129 24.22 -25.17 -1.70
N VAL A 130 23.98 -26.30 -2.36
CA VAL A 130 24.89 -27.44 -2.38
C VAL A 130 25.01 -27.95 -3.81
N GLN A 131 26.26 -28.21 -4.24
CA GLN A 131 26.59 -28.78 -5.56
C GLN A 131 25.96 -28.02 -6.73
N LEU A 132 26.06 -26.69 -6.74
CA LEU A 132 25.60 -25.88 -7.86
C LEU A 132 26.31 -26.29 -9.17
N LEU A 133 25.56 -26.22 -10.28
CA LEU A 133 26.11 -26.52 -11.60
C LEU A 133 27.25 -25.56 -11.96
N LYS A 134 28.44 -26.10 -12.21
CA LYS A 134 29.58 -25.35 -12.73
C LYS A 134 29.33 -25.01 -14.21
N LYS A 135 29.30 -23.72 -14.56
CA LYS A 135 29.17 -23.30 -15.97
C LYS A 135 30.50 -23.00 -16.64
N ASP A 136 31.50 -22.58 -15.88
CA ASP A 136 32.80 -22.21 -16.42
C ASP A 136 33.78 -23.39 -16.38
N LEU A 137 34.46 -23.61 -17.51
CA LEU A 137 35.47 -24.66 -17.67
C LEU A 137 36.64 -24.54 -16.65
N LEU A 138 36.90 -23.33 -16.15
CA LEU A 138 38.08 -22.99 -15.34
C LEU A 138 37.75 -22.31 -13.99
N GLY A 139 36.48 -22.12 -13.63
CA GLY A 139 36.09 -21.33 -12.46
C GLY A 139 34.88 -21.88 -11.70
N ALA A 140 34.82 -21.64 -10.39
CA ALA A 140 33.60 -21.82 -9.61
C ALA A 140 32.67 -20.62 -9.83
N SER A 141 31.35 -20.84 -9.78
CA SER A 141 30.34 -19.79 -9.94
C SER A 141 30.36 -18.77 -8.79
N ASP A 142 29.85 -17.57 -9.06
CA ASP A 142 29.59 -16.48 -8.13
C ASP A 142 28.07 -16.39 -7.80
N PRO A 143 27.49 -17.35 -7.06
CA PRO A 143 26.04 -17.44 -6.93
C PRO A 143 25.41 -16.36 -6.04
N TYR A 144 24.17 -15.99 -6.41
CA TYR A 144 23.21 -15.31 -5.57
C TYR A 144 21.79 -15.80 -5.84
N VAL A 145 20.89 -15.63 -4.87
CA VAL A 145 19.48 -16.03 -4.97
C VAL A 145 18.61 -14.81 -5.17
N LYS A 146 17.66 -14.90 -6.10
CA LYS A 146 16.61 -13.91 -6.37
C LYS A 146 15.25 -14.50 -5.97
N LEU A 147 14.55 -13.80 -5.08
CA LEU A 147 13.25 -14.18 -4.52
C LEU A 147 12.15 -13.25 -5.04
N SER A 148 10.99 -13.82 -5.38
CA SER A 148 9.78 -13.05 -5.71
C SER A 148 8.52 -13.84 -5.38
N LEU A 149 7.44 -13.16 -5.03
CA LEU A 149 6.14 -13.77 -4.79
C LEU A 149 5.25 -13.64 -6.03
N SER A 150 4.49 -14.67 -6.39
CA SER A 150 3.53 -14.59 -7.50
C SER A 150 2.41 -13.58 -7.21
N GLY A 151 1.89 -12.95 -8.27
CA GLY A 151 0.85 -11.93 -8.15
C GLY A 151 1.34 -10.56 -7.66
N GLU A 152 2.57 -10.46 -7.16
CA GLU A 152 3.20 -9.19 -6.79
C GLU A 152 4.07 -8.65 -7.92
N ARG A 153 3.90 -7.36 -8.26
CA ARG A 153 4.82 -6.63 -9.16
C ARG A 153 5.95 -5.94 -8.40
N LEU A 154 6.18 -6.32 -7.15
CA LEU A 154 7.24 -5.77 -6.31
C LEU A 154 8.63 -6.17 -6.82
N THR A 155 9.62 -5.32 -6.52
CA THR A 155 11.02 -5.60 -6.81
C THR A 155 11.43 -6.89 -6.11
N ALA A 156 11.98 -7.83 -6.88
CA ALA A 156 12.51 -9.08 -6.33
C ALA A 156 13.64 -8.82 -5.32
N LYS A 157 13.62 -9.54 -4.20
CA LYS A 157 14.68 -9.50 -3.18
C LYS A 157 15.85 -10.39 -3.62
N LYS A 158 17.07 -10.04 -3.21
CA LYS A 158 18.28 -10.77 -3.62
C LYS A 158 19.24 -10.94 -2.45
N THR A 159 19.93 -12.08 -2.40
CA THR A 159 21.04 -12.28 -1.48
C THR A 159 22.30 -11.54 -1.92
N SER A 160 23.29 -11.47 -1.02
CA SER A 160 24.66 -11.18 -1.40
C SER A 160 25.20 -12.21 -2.43
N VAL A 161 26.20 -11.77 -3.20
CA VAL A 161 26.94 -12.64 -4.13
C VAL A 161 28.07 -13.31 -3.36
N LYS A 162 28.17 -14.64 -3.46
CA LYS A 162 29.28 -15.40 -2.87
C LYS A 162 30.25 -15.78 -3.99
N MET A 163 31.45 -15.22 -3.96
CA MET A 163 32.42 -15.40 -5.05
C MET A 163 33.00 -16.82 -5.06
N LYS A 164 33.11 -17.42 -6.26
CA LYS A 164 33.77 -18.68 -6.57
C LYS A 164 33.38 -19.83 -5.63
N ASN A 165 32.08 -19.98 -5.37
CA ASN A 165 31.57 -20.96 -4.41
C ASN A 165 30.38 -21.74 -4.96
N LEU A 166 30.53 -23.07 -5.12
CA LEU A 166 29.44 -23.97 -5.54
C LEU A 166 28.60 -24.50 -4.37
N ASN A 167 29.02 -24.24 -3.14
CA ASN A 167 28.32 -24.57 -1.89
C ASN A 167 28.18 -23.31 -1.01
N PRO A 168 27.57 -22.23 -1.52
CA PRO A 168 27.47 -20.97 -0.80
C PRO A 168 26.57 -21.08 0.43
N GLU A 169 26.96 -20.41 1.50
CA GLU A 169 26.13 -20.16 2.67
C GLU A 169 25.83 -18.66 2.77
N TRP A 170 24.55 -18.30 2.74
CA TRP A 170 24.09 -16.91 2.84
C TRP A 170 23.61 -16.61 4.25
N ASN A 171 22.75 -17.47 4.79
CA ASN A 171 22.05 -17.23 6.05
C ASN A 171 21.35 -15.86 6.09
N GLU A 172 20.78 -15.45 4.96
CA GLU A 172 20.12 -14.16 4.79
C GLU A 172 18.59 -14.32 4.85
N GLU A 173 17.91 -13.45 5.59
CA GLU A 173 16.46 -13.50 5.80
C GLU A 173 15.74 -12.34 5.11
N PHE A 174 14.61 -12.67 4.48
CA PHE A 174 13.79 -11.74 3.73
C PHE A 174 12.33 -11.82 4.17
N ARG A 175 11.67 -10.67 4.19
CA ARG A 175 10.24 -10.55 4.47
C ARG A 175 9.48 -10.27 3.19
N MET A 176 8.36 -10.96 2.98
CA MET A 176 7.50 -10.72 1.82
C MET A 176 6.03 -10.65 2.25
N THR A 177 5.32 -9.64 1.77
CA THR A 177 3.90 -9.48 2.05
C THR A 177 3.07 -10.49 1.25
N VAL A 178 2.20 -11.22 1.95
CA VAL A 178 1.28 -12.20 1.37
C VAL A 178 -0.12 -11.60 1.35
N LYS A 179 -0.85 -11.79 0.24
CA LYS A 179 -2.23 -11.34 0.05
C LYS A 179 -3.21 -12.51 -0.11
N ASP A 180 -2.72 -13.66 -0.59
CA ASP A 180 -3.52 -14.84 -0.81
C ASP A 180 -2.64 -16.10 -0.71
N PRO A 181 -2.47 -16.69 0.49
CA PRO A 181 -1.59 -17.84 0.67
C PRO A 181 -2.08 -19.09 -0.06
N LYS A 182 -3.37 -19.16 -0.46
CA LYS A 182 -3.92 -20.31 -1.19
C LYS A 182 -3.46 -20.35 -2.64
N SER A 183 -3.39 -19.19 -3.30
CA SER A 183 -3.03 -19.08 -4.72
C SER A 183 -1.58 -18.65 -4.96
N GLN A 184 -0.94 -17.99 -3.99
CA GLN A 184 0.43 -17.49 -4.16
C GLN A 184 1.50 -18.58 -4.01
N PHE A 185 2.62 -18.38 -4.70
CA PHE A 185 3.81 -19.21 -4.61
C PHE A 185 5.08 -18.36 -4.60
N LEU A 186 6.07 -18.78 -3.82
CA LEU A 186 7.41 -18.20 -3.78
C LEU A 186 8.19 -18.72 -5.00
N LYS A 187 8.68 -17.81 -5.84
CA LYS A 187 9.63 -18.09 -6.93
C LYS A 187 11.05 -17.84 -6.43
N VAL A 188 11.90 -18.83 -6.62
CA VAL A 188 13.31 -18.78 -6.24
C VAL A 188 14.16 -19.06 -7.46
N HIS A 189 15.08 -18.15 -7.78
CA HIS A 189 16.04 -18.32 -8.86
C HIS A 189 17.46 -18.17 -8.33
N VAL A 190 18.34 -19.08 -8.71
CA VAL A 190 19.76 -18.97 -8.43
C VAL A 190 20.46 -18.52 -9.71
N TYR A 191 21.26 -17.47 -9.60
CA TYR A 191 22.02 -16.91 -10.71
C TYR A 191 23.50 -16.88 -10.37
N ASP A 192 24.31 -17.09 -11.39
CA ASP A 192 25.73 -16.78 -11.40
C ASP A 192 25.91 -15.29 -11.73
N TRP A 193 26.62 -14.57 -10.87
CA TRP A 193 26.91 -13.17 -11.12
C TRP A 193 28.00 -13.03 -12.18
N GLU A 194 27.76 -12.17 -13.17
CA GLU A 194 28.72 -11.89 -14.24
C GLU A 194 29.09 -10.42 -14.20
N LYS A 195 30.39 -10.12 -14.29
CA LYS A 195 30.88 -8.73 -14.31
C LYS A 195 30.41 -7.96 -15.54
N ILE A 196 30.25 -8.66 -16.67
CA ILE A 196 29.85 -8.10 -17.96
C ILE A 196 28.77 -8.97 -18.57
N GLY A 197 27.68 -8.37 -19.03
CA GLY A 197 26.62 -9.07 -19.74
C GLY A 197 25.53 -9.68 -18.84
N LYS A 198 24.88 -10.74 -19.32
CA LYS A 198 23.71 -11.35 -18.68
C LYS A 198 24.14 -12.43 -17.69
N HIS A 199 23.63 -12.32 -16.47
CA HIS A 199 23.84 -13.29 -15.40
C HIS A 199 23.32 -14.68 -15.79
N ASN A 200 24.09 -15.69 -15.43
CA ASN A 200 23.91 -17.04 -15.89
C ASN A 200 22.89 -17.77 -14.98
N ASN A 201 21.82 -18.36 -15.54
CA ASN A 201 20.85 -19.11 -14.72
C ASN A 201 21.44 -20.43 -14.21
N LEU A 202 21.55 -20.57 -12.88
CA LEU A 202 22.00 -21.78 -12.18
C LEU A 202 20.83 -22.67 -11.75
N GLY A 203 19.59 -22.21 -11.87
CA GLY A 203 18.38 -23.01 -11.71
C GLY A 203 17.31 -22.26 -10.95
N MET A 204 16.12 -22.85 -10.89
CA MET A 204 14.99 -22.25 -10.21
C MET A 204 14.08 -23.30 -9.59
N GLN A 205 13.26 -22.85 -8.65
CA GLN A 205 12.17 -23.63 -8.08
C GLN A 205 11.00 -22.71 -7.67
N VAL A 206 9.82 -23.31 -7.52
CA VAL A 206 8.64 -22.67 -6.93
C VAL A 206 8.18 -23.42 -5.70
N VAL A 207 7.74 -22.67 -4.68
CA VAL A 207 7.16 -23.22 -3.46
C VAL A 207 5.75 -22.64 -3.28
N PRO A 208 4.68 -23.41 -3.49
CA PRO A 208 3.33 -22.98 -3.17
C PRO A 208 3.20 -22.64 -1.68
N LEU A 209 2.60 -21.48 -1.36
CA LEU A 209 2.43 -21.04 0.03
C LEU A 209 1.40 -21.90 0.77
N SER A 210 0.48 -22.53 0.04
CA SER A 210 -0.50 -23.49 0.56
C SER A 210 0.13 -24.72 1.25
N LEU A 211 1.42 -24.97 1.04
CA LEU A 211 2.17 -26.03 1.73
C LEU A 211 2.68 -25.62 3.12
N LEU A 212 2.54 -24.35 3.51
CA LEU A 212 3.01 -23.83 4.78
C LEU A 212 1.90 -23.86 5.81
N VAL A 213 2.23 -24.34 7.02
CA VAL A 213 1.35 -24.22 8.18
C VAL A 213 1.66 -22.89 8.86
N PRO A 214 0.64 -22.06 9.15
CA PRO A 214 0.84 -20.78 9.85
C PRO A 214 1.68 -20.91 11.12
N HIS A 215 2.59 -19.96 11.33
CA HIS A 215 3.51 -19.84 12.48
C HIS A 215 4.49 -21.01 12.67
N GLN A 216 4.50 -21.99 11.76
CA GLN A 216 5.45 -23.10 11.82
C GLN A 216 6.61 -22.85 10.86
N LYS A 217 7.82 -23.02 11.38
CA LYS A 217 9.03 -23.03 10.54
C LYS A 217 9.05 -24.32 9.73
N LYS A 218 9.19 -24.18 8.42
CA LYS A 218 9.36 -25.29 7.47
C LYS A 218 10.72 -25.18 6.79
N GLU A 219 11.57 -26.18 7.00
CA GLU A 219 12.81 -26.33 6.24
C GLU A 219 12.55 -27.11 4.95
N LEU A 220 13.07 -26.61 3.84
CA LEU A 220 12.93 -27.22 2.52
C LEU A 220 14.30 -27.33 1.84
N THR A 221 14.61 -28.53 1.36
CA THR A 221 15.70 -28.75 0.41
C THR A 221 15.12 -28.91 -0.99
N LEU A 222 15.40 -27.95 -1.87
CA LEU A 222 14.83 -27.83 -3.20
C LEU A 222 15.83 -28.23 -4.27
N ASP A 223 15.47 -29.17 -5.14
CA ASP A 223 16.25 -29.47 -6.34
C ASP A 223 16.08 -28.36 -7.38
N LEU A 224 17.19 -27.80 -7.85
CA LEU A 224 17.21 -26.69 -8.80
C LEU A 224 17.05 -27.20 -10.23
N MET A 225 16.06 -26.65 -10.93
CA MET A 225 15.70 -27.06 -12.29
C MET A 225 15.98 -25.95 -13.32
N LYS A 226 16.17 -26.32 -14.59
CA LYS A 226 16.39 -25.34 -15.67
C LYS A 226 15.13 -24.52 -15.96
N ASN A 227 13.99 -25.20 -16.14
CA ASN A 227 12.66 -24.66 -16.38
C ASN A 227 11.63 -25.52 -15.62
N ILE A 228 10.50 -24.93 -15.21
CA ILE A 228 9.41 -25.62 -14.49
C ILE A 228 8.48 -26.42 -15.44
N SER A 229 8.68 -26.33 -16.76
CA SER A 229 7.85 -27.01 -17.76
C SER A 229 7.84 -28.54 -17.55
N LEU A 230 6.64 -29.09 -17.37
CA LEU A 230 6.35 -30.50 -17.08
C LEU A 230 6.57 -31.48 -18.24
N ASN A 231 6.97 -31.01 -19.43
CA ASN A 231 7.26 -31.88 -20.56
C ASN A 231 8.64 -31.57 -21.11
N ASN A 232 9.62 -32.40 -20.73
CA ASN A 232 10.70 -32.92 -21.59
C ASN A 232 11.74 -33.65 -20.71
N ASN A 233 12.09 -34.87 -21.10
CA ASN A 233 13.02 -35.81 -20.47
C ASN A 233 14.50 -35.35 -20.39
N LYS A 234 14.77 -34.06 -20.13
CA LYS A 234 16.14 -33.49 -19.99
C LYS A 234 16.23 -32.39 -18.93
N ASN A 235 15.49 -32.50 -17.81
CA ASN A 235 15.74 -31.64 -16.65
C ASN A 235 17.05 -32.05 -15.97
N LYS A 236 18.16 -31.47 -16.45
CA LYS A 236 19.49 -31.64 -15.85
C LYS A 236 19.47 -31.00 -14.45
N TYR A 237 19.76 -31.81 -13.43
CA TYR A 237 20.01 -31.38 -12.05
C TYR A 237 21.03 -30.25 -12.00
N ARG A 238 20.77 -29.22 -11.18
CA ARG A 238 21.64 -28.03 -11.08
C ARG A 238 22.10 -27.69 -9.67
N GLY A 239 22.00 -28.65 -8.76
CA GLY A 239 22.29 -28.48 -7.34
C GLY A 239 21.02 -28.37 -6.50
N LYS A 240 21.22 -28.19 -5.19
CA LYS A 240 20.16 -28.06 -4.19
C LYS A 240 20.22 -26.70 -3.53
N LEU A 241 19.06 -26.19 -3.13
CA LEU A 241 18.93 -24.97 -2.32
C LEU A 241 18.16 -25.28 -1.04
N VAL A 242 18.70 -24.86 0.10
CA VAL A 242 18.07 -25.03 1.42
C VAL A 242 17.47 -23.70 1.85
N LEU A 243 16.17 -23.73 2.18
CA LEU A 243 15.39 -22.59 2.66
C LEU A 243 14.73 -22.92 4.00
N GLU A 244 14.63 -21.94 4.89
CA GLU A 244 13.69 -21.97 6.00
C GLU A 244 12.56 -20.96 5.73
N LEU A 245 11.31 -21.42 5.82
CA LEU A 245 10.12 -20.62 5.54
C LEU A 245 9.21 -20.57 6.76
N THR A 246 8.68 -19.39 7.08
CA THR A 246 7.62 -19.24 8.10
C THR A 246 6.57 -18.27 7.59
N PHE A 247 5.30 -18.67 7.58
CA PHE A 247 4.19 -17.78 7.24
C PHE A 247 3.45 -17.33 8.49
N ASN A 248 3.43 -16.02 8.75
CA ASN A 248 2.74 -15.40 9.86
C ASN A 248 1.50 -14.66 9.34
N PRO A 249 0.29 -15.23 9.42
CA PRO A 249 -0.93 -14.52 9.06
C PRO A 249 -1.21 -13.36 10.01
N PHE A 250 -1.84 -12.30 9.50
CA PHE A 250 -2.46 -11.28 10.32
C PHE A 250 -3.79 -11.81 10.88
N LYS A 251 -4.23 -11.25 12.00
CA LYS A 251 -5.57 -11.55 12.53
C LYS A 251 -6.60 -10.90 11.62
N GLU A 252 -7.65 -11.62 11.24
CA GLU A 252 -8.84 -11.00 10.66
C GLU A 252 -9.57 -10.22 11.77
N ASP A 253 -9.79 -8.92 11.56
CA ASP A 253 -10.66 -8.12 12.42
C ASP A 253 -12.10 -8.67 12.33
N SER A 254 -12.47 -9.54 13.28
CA SER A 254 -13.87 -9.87 13.56
C SER A 254 -14.52 -8.71 14.35
N LEU A 255 -14.52 -7.50 13.79
CA LEU A 255 -15.25 -6.36 14.33
C LEU A 255 -16.02 -5.67 13.21
N ASN A 256 -17.17 -6.25 12.91
CA ASN A 256 -18.37 -5.47 12.61
C ASN A 256 -18.52 -4.44 13.74
N TYR A 257 -18.07 -3.20 13.53
CA TYR A 257 -18.45 -2.06 14.36
C TYR A 257 -19.91 -1.72 14.04
N SER A 258 -20.81 -2.61 14.45
CA SER A 258 -22.21 -2.28 14.69
C SER A 258 -22.23 -1.47 15.98
N GLY A 259 -22.62 -0.20 15.86
CA GLY A 259 -22.59 0.75 16.96
C GLY A 259 -23.32 0.25 18.22
N ARG A 260 -22.72 0.52 19.37
CA ARG A 260 -23.46 0.66 20.62
C ARG A 260 -22.85 1.76 21.46
N HIS A 261 -23.49 2.92 21.35
CA HIS A 261 -23.58 3.94 22.39
C HIS A 261 -23.71 3.27 23.77
N LEU A 262 -22.89 3.63 24.73
CA LEU A 262 -23.21 3.55 26.15
C LEU A 262 -22.47 4.68 26.88
N ASP A 263 -23.27 5.65 27.30
CA ASP A 263 -22.92 6.74 28.21
C ASP A 263 -22.76 6.26 29.67
N ASN A 264 -22.08 7.10 30.45
CA ASN A 264 -22.13 7.29 31.90
C ASN A 264 -21.58 6.20 32.84
N SER A 265 -20.51 6.53 33.57
CA SER A 265 -20.61 7.06 34.95
C SER A 265 -19.28 6.92 35.70
N SER A 266 -18.92 7.98 36.41
CA SER A 266 -17.87 8.07 37.43
C SER A 266 -18.05 7.07 38.59
N THR A 267 -16.98 6.43 39.05
CA THR A 267 -16.65 6.29 40.49
C THR A 267 -15.24 5.75 40.76
N THR A 268 -14.74 6.14 41.91
CA THR A 268 -13.38 6.14 42.44
C THR A 268 -12.92 4.79 43.03
N THR A 269 -11.59 4.62 43.14
CA THR A 269 -10.84 3.82 44.14
C THR A 269 -10.94 2.28 44.13
N ASN A 270 -9.82 1.59 43.81
CA ASN A 270 -8.91 1.01 44.83
C ASN A 270 -7.88 0.05 44.21
N ASN A 271 -6.68 0.11 44.79
CA ASN A 271 -5.55 -0.80 44.58
C ASN A 271 -5.94 -2.27 44.82
N LYS A 272 -5.60 -3.14 43.86
CA LYS A 272 -5.23 -4.54 44.12
C LYS A 272 -4.15 -4.96 43.13
N GLU A 273 -3.00 -5.32 43.68
CA GLU A 273 -1.99 -6.16 43.04
C GLU A 273 -2.65 -7.45 42.53
N LEU A 274 -2.34 -7.86 41.30
CA LEU A 274 -2.56 -9.22 40.86
C LEU A 274 -1.65 -9.54 39.67
N GLY A 275 -0.71 -10.46 39.91
CA GLY A 275 -0.28 -11.51 38.99
C GLY A 275 0.38 -11.11 37.68
N GLU A 276 1.65 -11.48 37.53
CA GLU A 276 2.30 -11.72 36.24
C GLU A 276 1.54 -12.80 35.46
N GLY A 277 0.45 -12.40 34.81
CA GLY A 277 -0.23 -13.18 33.79
C GLY A 277 0.53 -12.99 32.48
N HIS A 278 1.27 -14.02 32.06
CA HIS A 278 1.70 -14.22 30.68
C HIS A 278 0.48 -14.28 29.76
N MET A 279 -0.12 -13.13 29.45
CA MET A 279 -0.93 -12.96 28.26
C MET A 279 0.04 -13.04 27.08
N SER A 280 -0.02 -14.16 26.35
CA SER A 280 0.54 -14.28 25.02
C SER A 280 0.21 -13.02 24.23
N ARG A 281 1.23 -12.21 23.99
CA ARG A 281 1.17 -10.91 23.32
C ARG A 281 0.84 -11.19 21.86
N HIS A 282 -0.43 -11.42 21.58
CA HIS A 282 -0.86 -11.86 20.26
C HIS A 282 -0.64 -10.72 19.26
N SER A 283 0.29 -10.91 18.33
CA SER A 283 0.70 -9.89 17.35
C SER A 283 -0.46 -9.42 16.49
N ILE A 284 -0.77 -8.14 16.59
CA ILE A 284 -1.71 -7.44 15.72
C ILE A 284 -0.87 -6.84 14.59
N GLY A 285 -1.03 -7.39 13.38
CA GLY A 285 -0.38 -6.85 12.19
C GLY A 285 -0.83 -5.42 11.92
N GLY A 286 0.00 -4.67 11.20
CA GLY A 286 -0.37 -3.32 10.81
C GLY A 286 0.52 -2.74 9.74
N LEU A 287 0.05 -1.62 9.21
CA LEU A 287 0.67 -0.85 8.15
C LEU A 287 1.32 0.40 8.76
N LEU A 288 2.65 0.46 8.69
CA LEU A 288 3.39 1.68 8.94
C LEU A 288 3.44 2.50 7.66
N ILE A 289 2.82 3.68 7.69
CA ILE A 289 2.75 4.60 6.56
C ILE A 289 3.63 5.80 6.86
N VAL A 290 4.64 6.02 6.03
CA VAL A 290 5.65 7.09 6.19
C VAL A 290 5.53 8.03 5.00
N THR A 291 5.10 9.26 5.25
CA THR A 291 5.01 10.31 4.24
C THR A 291 6.14 11.30 4.45
N ILE A 292 6.83 11.65 3.37
CA ILE A 292 7.87 12.68 3.36
C ILE A 292 7.38 13.88 2.55
N PRO A 293 6.71 14.87 3.17
CA PRO A 293 6.31 16.10 2.50
C PRO A 293 7.48 16.82 1.81
N GLY A 294 8.60 16.98 2.51
CA GLY A 294 9.73 17.75 2.00
C GLY A 294 10.86 17.91 3.00
N ALA A 295 11.89 18.65 2.58
CA ALA A 295 12.97 19.10 3.43
C ALA A 295 13.24 20.59 3.17
N GLU A 296 13.88 21.26 4.12
CA GLU A 296 14.20 22.68 4.05
C GLU A 296 15.66 22.92 4.41
N ASN A 297 16.27 23.95 3.81
CA ASN A 297 17.63 24.39 4.05
C ASN A 297 18.71 23.31 3.88
N VAL A 298 18.42 22.22 3.18
CA VAL A 298 19.39 21.14 2.94
C VAL A 298 20.45 21.62 1.95
N GLU A 299 21.71 21.34 2.27
CA GLU A 299 22.84 21.84 1.51
C GLU A 299 23.96 20.81 1.48
N GLY A 300 24.34 20.42 0.26
CA GLY A 300 25.48 19.55 0.02
C GLY A 300 26.73 20.37 -0.29
N ASN A 301 27.90 19.79 -0.05
CA ASN A 301 29.18 20.45 -0.30
C ASN A 301 29.45 20.62 -1.80
N HIS A 302 28.91 19.73 -2.64
CA HIS A 302 29.23 19.70 -4.07
C HIS A 302 28.01 19.84 -4.97
N HIS A 303 26.85 19.33 -4.55
CA HIS A 303 25.65 19.38 -5.34
C HIS A 303 24.39 19.35 -4.48
N ASN A 304 23.32 19.94 -5.00
CA ASN A 304 22.06 19.97 -4.27
C ASN A 304 20.90 19.47 -5.13
N ASN A 305 20.93 18.17 -5.39
CA ASN A 305 19.83 17.45 -6.01
C ASN A 305 19.28 16.43 -4.99
N PRO A 306 18.45 16.87 -4.04
CA PRO A 306 18.08 16.05 -2.90
C PRO A 306 17.03 14.98 -3.25
N TYR A 307 17.11 13.87 -2.53
CA TYR A 307 16.07 12.84 -2.37
C TYR A 307 16.13 12.32 -0.93
N ALA A 308 15.01 11.86 -0.38
CA ALA A 308 14.99 11.18 0.92
C ALA A 308 15.13 9.67 0.73
N LEU A 309 15.86 9.03 1.64
CA LEU A 309 16.04 7.59 1.77
C LEU A 309 15.46 7.18 3.13
N VAL A 310 14.39 6.41 3.12
CA VAL A 310 13.72 5.86 4.29
C VAL A 310 14.16 4.41 4.46
N THR A 311 14.77 4.10 5.59
CA THR A 311 15.28 2.77 5.92
C THR A 311 14.59 2.23 7.17
N PHE A 312 13.96 1.06 7.04
CA PHE A 312 13.29 0.38 8.14
C PHE A 312 13.36 -1.14 8.00
N ARG A 313 13.78 -1.85 9.05
CA ARG A 313 13.97 -3.33 9.05
C ARG A 313 14.75 -3.85 7.82
N GLY A 314 15.78 -3.09 7.40
CA GLY A 314 16.62 -3.41 6.23
C GLY A 314 15.99 -3.09 4.87
N GLU A 315 14.72 -2.65 4.82
CA GLU A 315 14.10 -2.15 3.59
C GLU A 315 14.41 -0.68 3.36
N GLU A 316 14.86 -0.36 2.14
CA GLU A 316 15.15 1.00 1.70
C GLU A 316 14.14 1.46 0.65
N LYS A 317 13.49 2.60 0.91
CA LYS A 317 12.58 3.27 -0.03
C LYS A 317 13.04 4.71 -0.21
N ARG A 318 12.96 5.23 -1.43
CA ARG A 318 13.47 6.58 -1.74
C ARG A 318 12.47 7.41 -2.52
N THR A 319 12.48 8.71 -2.27
CA THR A 319 11.70 9.68 -3.04
C THR A 319 12.33 9.93 -4.41
N LYS A 320 11.61 10.64 -5.27
CA LYS A 320 12.15 11.18 -6.51
C LYS A 320 13.26 12.18 -6.23
N LEU A 321 14.25 12.18 -7.12
CA LEU A 321 15.32 13.16 -7.11
C LEU A 321 14.79 14.53 -7.57
N MET A 322 14.92 15.54 -6.73
CA MET A 322 14.69 16.94 -7.14
C MET A 322 16.02 17.58 -7.53
N LYS A 323 16.04 18.39 -8.58
CA LYS A 323 17.27 19.01 -9.08
C LYS A 323 17.42 20.42 -8.54
N LYS A 324 18.65 20.80 -8.19
CA LYS A 324 19.08 22.18 -7.86
C LYS A 324 18.16 22.90 -6.85
N THR A 325 17.88 22.27 -5.71
CA THR A 325 17.03 22.89 -4.67
C THR A 325 17.52 22.57 -3.27
N ARG A 326 17.44 23.57 -2.37
CA ARG A 326 17.64 23.43 -0.91
C ARG A 326 16.35 23.10 -0.16
N ASN A 327 15.21 23.22 -0.83
CA ASN A 327 13.88 23.10 -0.22
C ASN A 327 13.00 22.14 -1.04
N PRO A 328 13.38 20.85 -1.15
CA PRO A 328 12.62 19.89 -1.93
C PRO A 328 11.24 19.62 -1.32
N LYS A 329 10.24 19.45 -2.20
CA LYS A 329 8.89 19.01 -1.87
C LYS A 329 8.58 17.74 -2.65
N TRP A 330 8.50 16.61 -1.95
CA TRP A 330 8.25 15.30 -2.55
C TRP A 330 6.79 14.90 -2.42
N ASN A 331 6.20 15.06 -1.23
CA ASN A 331 4.86 14.57 -0.90
C ASN A 331 4.67 13.08 -1.27
N GLU A 332 5.69 12.26 -0.98
CA GLU A 332 5.69 10.84 -1.30
C GLU A 332 5.42 9.99 -0.06
N GLU A 333 4.59 8.96 -0.22
CA GLU A 333 4.17 8.03 0.82
C GLU A 333 4.82 6.65 0.60
N PHE A 334 5.34 6.07 1.67
CA PHE A 334 5.92 4.75 1.72
C PHE A 334 5.17 3.88 2.73
N GLN A 335 4.96 2.62 2.39
CA GLN A 335 4.23 1.69 3.24
C GLN A 335 5.10 0.50 3.59
N PHE A 336 5.07 0.10 4.86
CA PHE A 336 5.73 -1.09 5.40
C PHE A 336 4.66 -1.93 6.11
N VAL A 337 4.48 -3.17 5.65
CA VAL A 337 3.55 -4.11 6.25
C VAL A 337 4.28 -4.87 7.34
N LEU A 338 3.75 -4.88 8.55
CA LEU A 338 4.34 -5.50 9.73
C LEU A 338 3.36 -6.50 10.33
N ASP A 339 3.92 -7.58 10.85
CA ASP A 339 3.21 -8.61 11.60
C ASP A 339 2.95 -8.22 13.05
N GLU A 340 3.65 -7.22 13.56
CA GLU A 340 3.46 -6.69 14.91
C GLU A 340 3.76 -5.19 14.97
N PRO A 341 3.23 -4.47 15.98
CA PRO A 341 3.54 -3.07 16.18
C PRO A 341 5.03 -2.87 16.58
N PRO A 342 5.77 -1.99 15.90
CA PRO A 342 7.21 -1.78 16.12
C PRO A 342 7.52 -0.92 17.37
N LEU A 343 7.04 -1.34 18.55
CA LEU A 343 7.09 -0.58 19.80
C LEU A 343 8.49 -0.22 20.30
N LYS A 344 9.53 -0.96 19.88
CA LYS A 344 10.92 -0.78 20.33
C LYS A 344 11.87 -0.39 19.21
N GLU A 345 11.33 -0.09 18.03
CA GLU A 345 12.13 0.13 16.84
C GLU A 345 12.14 1.61 16.45
N LYS A 346 13.18 1.98 15.70
CA LYS A 346 13.30 3.31 15.10
C LYS A 346 13.27 3.20 13.59
N ILE A 347 12.77 4.23 12.95
CA ILE A 347 12.90 4.43 11.51
C ILE A 347 13.99 5.45 11.23
N HIS A 348 14.83 5.17 10.24
CA HIS A 348 15.92 6.03 9.84
C HIS A 348 15.59 6.71 8.52
N ILE A 349 15.73 8.04 8.47
CA ILE A 349 15.44 8.84 7.29
C ILE A 349 16.67 9.70 7.00
N GLN A 350 17.24 9.54 5.81
CA GLN A 350 18.38 10.33 5.34
C GLN A 350 17.97 11.21 4.17
N VAL A 351 18.43 12.45 4.14
CA VAL A 351 18.36 13.28 2.93
C VAL A 351 19.70 13.18 2.23
N MET A 352 19.68 12.71 0.98
CA MET A 352 20.87 12.46 0.18
C MET A 352 20.86 13.32 -1.07
N SER A 353 22.03 13.65 -1.60
CA SER A 353 22.18 14.36 -2.87
C SER A 353 23.01 13.54 -3.86
N ARG A 354 22.68 13.64 -5.15
CA ARG A 354 23.44 12.97 -6.23
C ARG A 354 23.55 13.84 -7.46
N ARG A 355 24.70 13.85 -8.12
CA ARG A 355 24.88 14.51 -9.43
C ARG A 355 24.01 13.85 -10.52
N THR A 356 23.60 14.64 -11.50
CA THR A 356 22.75 14.17 -12.62
C THR A 356 23.45 14.20 -13.99
N GLY A 357 24.77 14.43 -14.05
CA GLY A 357 25.55 14.54 -15.31
C GLY A 357 26.83 13.69 -15.31
N PHE A 358 27.62 13.76 -16.40
CA PHE A 358 28.85 12.96 -16.59
C PHE A 358 29.93 13.31 -15.55
N GLY A 359 30.35 12.30 -14.77
CA GLY A 359 31.43 12.36 -13.77
C GLY A 359 31.17 11.49 -12.54
N PHE A 360 32.19 10.79 -12.05
CA PHE A 360 32.12 9.82 -10.95
C PHE A 360 32.22 10.46 -9.55
N ARG A 361 31.38 11.45 -9.24
CA ARG A 361 31.30 11.94 -7.84
C ARG A 361 30.35 11.07 -7.01
N PRO A 362 30.75 10.68 -5.79
CA PRO A 362 29.91 9.85 -4.92
C PRO A 362 28.66 10.60 -4.47
N LYS A 363 27.64 9.85 -4.04
CA LYS A 363 26.49 10.42 -3.33
C LYS A 363 26.98 11.10 -2.05
N GLU A 364 26.37 12.21 -1.67
CA GLU A 364 26.66 12.88 -0.39
C GLU A 364 25.41 12.93 0.49
N THR A 365 25.59 12.82 1.80
CA THR A 365 24.52 12.99 2.78
C THR A 365 24.34 14.47 3.09
N LEU A 366 23.08 14.92 3.13
CA LEU A 366 22.67 16.27 3.54
C LEU A 366 22.20 16.32 5.00
N GLY A 367 22.21 15.17 5.67
CA GLY A 367 21.79 14.97 7.05
C GLY A 367 20.77 13.83 7.19
N HIS A 368 20.46 13.46 8.43
CA HIS A 368 19.56 12.34 8.74
C HIS A 368 18.80 12.55 10.05
N VAL A 369 17.79 11.71 10.29
CA VAL A 369 17.07 11.62 11.56
C VAL A 369 16.73 10.16 11.86
N GLU A 370 16.73 9.81 13.15
CA GLU A 370 16.13 8.58 13.66
C GLU A 370 14.89 8.92 14.49
N ILE A 371 13.77 8.28 14.17
CA ILE A 371 12.49 8.55 14.83
C ILE A 371 12.03 7.28 15.52
N SER A 372 11.74 7.36 16.83
CA SER A 372 11.16 6.27 17.60
C SER A 372 9.73 6.01 17.13
N LEU A 373 9.39 4.74 16.87
CA LEU A 373 8.05 4.39 16.42
C LEU A 373 7.06 4.20 17.57
N VAL A 374 7.51 4.11 18.82
CA VAL A 374 6.65 3.91 19.99
C VAL A 374 5.56 4.98 20.09
N ASP A 375 5.90 6.24 19.83
CA ASP A 375 4.97 7.37 19.89
C ASP A 375 3.96 7.32 18.74
N VAL A 376 4.37 6.78 17.57
CA VAL A 376 3.45 6.56 16.44
C VAL A 376 2.42 5.50 16.80
N ILE A 377 2.84 4.44 17.49
CA ILE A 377 1.92 3.36 17.88
C ILE A 377 0.96 3.83 18.96
N HIS A 378 1.43 4.58 19.96
CA HIS A 378 0.58 5.10 21.02
C HIS A 378 -0.37 6.20 20.55
N ASN A 379 0.11 7.13 19.71
CA ASN A 379 -0.68 8.28 19.26
C ASN A 379 -1.42 8.03 17.94
N GLY A 380 -1.17 6.90 17.27
CA GLY A 380 -1.67 6.54 15.94
C GLY A 380 -1.03 7.32 14.78
N ARG A 381 -0.55 8.55 15.02
CA ARG A 381 0.12 9.40 14.04
C ARG A 381 1.09 10.36 14.71
N ILE A 382 2.20 10.64 14.03
CA ILE A 382 3.03 11.82 14.28
C ILE A 382 3.13 12.61 12.97
N ASN A 383 3.14 13.93 13.07
CA ASN A 383 3.39 14.82 11.95
C ASN A 383 4.25 15.97 12.46
N GLN A 384 5.55 15.87 12.22
CA GLN A 384 6.55 16.74 12.84
C GLN A 384 7.65 17.12 11.85
N LYS A 385 8.34 18.21 12.17
CA LYS A 385 9.54 18.67 11.47
C LYS A 385 10.75 18.39 12.35
N TYR A 386 11.72 17.69 11.80
CA TYR A 386 12.93 17.27 12.52
C TYR A 386 14.14 18.02 12.00
N HIS A 387 14.99 18.48 12.92
CA HIS A 387 16.34 18.92 12.57
C HIS A 387 17.14 17.71 12.07
N LEU A 388 17.85 17.90 10.95
CA LEU A 388 18.71 16.86 10.41
C LEU A 388 20.04 16.85 11.15
N ILE A 389 20.37 15.71 11.75
CA ILE A 389 21.69 15.40 12.31
C ILE A 389 22.71 15.40 11.16
N ASN A 390 23.88 15.98 11.41
CA ASN A 390 24.93 16.22 10.41
C ASN A 390 24.50 17.14 9.25
N SER A 391 23.55 18.03 9.50
CA SER A 391 23.20 19.15 8.61
C SER A 391 23.54 20.48 9.28
N LYS A 392 23.90 21.50 8.50
CA LYS A 392 24.19 22.84 9.04
C LYS A 392 22.92 23.49 9.62
N SER A 393 21.85 23.46 8.86
CA SER A 393 20.56 24.10 9.20
C SER A 393 19.36 23.37 8.59
N GLY A 394 19.57 22.14 8.10
CA GLY A 394 18.58 21.39 7.36
C GLY A 394 17.49 20.79 8.26
N PHE A 395 16.28 20.72 7.72
CA PHE A 395 15.14 20.08 8.35
C PHE A 395 14.45 19.12 7.39
N VAL A 396 13.79 18.10 7.93
CA VAL A 396 12.89 17.22 7.17
C VAL A 396 11.51 17.19 7.83
N SER A 397 10.46 17.36 7.02
CA SER A 397 9.08 17.14 7.45
C SER A 397 8.72 15.68 7.26
N VAL A 398 8.16 15.04 8.29
CA VAL A 398 7.80 13.62 8.28
C VAL A 398 6.43 13.45 8.93
N ASP A 399 5.56 12.69 8.25
CA ASP A 399 4.25 12.27 8.76
C ASP A 399 4.20 10.74 8.77
N ILE A 400 4.15 10.15 9.97
CA ILE A 400 4.11 8.70 10.16
C ILE A 400 2.79 8.31 10.80
N ARG A 401 2.13 7.29 10.23
CA ARG A 401 0.86 6.74 10.73
C ARG A 401 1.00 5.23 10.94
N TRP A 402 0.37 4.73 12.00
CA TRP A 402 0.15 3.32 12.20
C TRP A 402 -1.32 2.99 11.95
N LYS A 403 -1.58 1.96 11.14
CA LYS A 403 -2.92 1.41 10.96
C LYS A 403 -2.89 -0.07 11.25
N VAL A 404 -3.78 -0.54 12.11
CA VAL A 404 -4.05 -1.99 12.24
C VAL A 404 -4.69 -2.48 10.93
N ILE A 405 -4.37 -3.70 10.50
CA ILE A 405 -4.85 -4.30 9.25
C ILE A 405 -5.53 -5.64 9.47
#